data_AF-A0A5D2MKS5-F1
#
_entry.id   AF-A0A5D2MKS5-F1
#
_cell.length_a   1.000
_cell.length_b   1.000
_cell.length_c   1.000
_cell.angle_alpha   90.00
_cell.angle_beta   90.00
_cell.angle_gamma   90.00
#
_symmetry.space_group_name_H-M   'P 1'
#
loop_
_entity.id
_entity.type
_entity.pdbx_description
1 polymer ?
#
loop_
_entity_poly.entity_id
_entity_poly.type
_entity_poly.pdbx_seq_one_letter_code
_entity_poly.pdbx_strand_id
1 'polypeptide(L)'
;MPQEPARHHRLLPVRPLTFSPFARSVARVATAYLVKHHMHDAMQQSAGDEFKEKLKNVDRQSESSEDEEFDGVVQADFAFFDPKPDDFHGVKTLLQSYLNYKQWDLSGFVDLILGQITVGTVVKLEDDEDNGVFSIITALNLGRYKDHKCITELKEFLLNICHEKDKIGNLRSLLGVEAQKVGLLVSQCVVNLPPELLPPLYDALFDEISWATEDDVRF
;
A
#
# COMPACT_ATOMS: atom_id res chain seq x y z
N MET A 1 42.55 34.47 -34.42
CA MET A 1 41.73 33.62 -35.30
C MET A 1 42.68 32.64 -35.96
N PRO A 2 42.68 31.36 -35.56
CA PRO A 2 41.56 30.44 -35.77
C PRO A 2 41.14 29.64 -34.53
N GLN A 3 40.01 28.95 -34.65
CA GLN A 3 39.20 28.31 -33.60
C GLN A 3 39.74 26.95 -33.13
N GLU A 4 39.68 26.69 -31.82
CA GLU A 4 39.83 25.36 -31.20
C GLU A 4 38.61 24.47 -31.49
N PRO A 5 38.79 23.15 -31.71
CA PRO A 5 37.68 22.21 -31.73
C PRO A 5 37.30 21.79 -30.30
N ALA A 6 35.99 21.83 -30.02
CA ALA A 6 35.36 21.46 -28.77
C ALA A 6 35.66 19.99 -28.37
N ARG A 7 36.10 19.78 -27.13
CA ARG A 7 36.21 18.46 -26.50
C ARG A 7 34.81 17.94 -26.17
N HIS A 8 34.37 16.90 -26.87
CA HIS A 8 33.26 16.06 -26.43
C HIS A 8 33.65 15.35 -25.12
N HIS A 9 33.04 15.74 -24.01
CA HIS A 9 33.02 14.92 -22.80
C HIS A 9 32.16 13.68 -23.06
N ARG A 10 32.80 12.53 -23.28
CA ARG A 10 32.14 11.22 -23.18
C ARG A 10 31.73 11.00 -21.72
N LEU A 11 30.43 11.03 -21.45
CA LEU A 11 29.88 10.52 -20.20
C LEU A 11 30.15 9.03 -20.11
N LEU A 12 30.92 8.60 -19.11
CA LEU A 12 31.10 7.20 -18.76
C LEU A 12 29.78 6.65 -18.20
N PRO A 13 29.39 5.41 -18.50
CA PRO A 13 28.16 4.83 -17.98
C PRO A 13 28.33 4.60 -16.48
N VAL A 14 27.45 5.23 -15.69
CA VAL A 14 27.34 5.02 -14.24
C VAL A 14 26.96 3.55 -14.01
N ARG A 15 27.86 2.79 -13.38
CA ARG A 15 27.56 1.43 -12.91
C ARG A 15 26.92 1.54 -11.52
N PRO A 16 25.71 1.02 -11.29
CA PRO A 16 25.13 1.02 -9.95
C PRO A 16 25.88 0.02 -9.07
N LEU A 17 26.50 0.52 -7.99
CA LEU A 17 27.11 -0.29 -6.94
C LEU A 17 25.98 -0.90 -6.09
N THR A 18 25.58 -2.14 -6.39
CA THR A 18 24.63 -2.91 -5.56
C THR A 18 25.40 -3.92 -4.71
N PHE A 19 25.44 -3.70 -3.39
CA PHE A 19 26.29 -4.46 -2.47
C PHE A 19 25.70 -5.79 -1.97
N SER A 20 24.49 -6.19 -2.39
CA SER A 20 23.87 -7.47 -2.00
C SER A 20 23.59 -8.38 -3.20
N PRO A 21 23.72 -9.73 -3.07
CA PRO A 21 23.28 -10.69 -4.09
C PRO A 21 21.80 -10.51 -4.47
N PHE A 22 20.96 -10.16 -3.50
CA PHE A 22 19.53 -9.92 -3.72
C PHE A 22 19.29 -8.67 -4.57
N ALA A 23 19.92 -7.54 -4.22
CA ALA A 23 19.81 -6.30 -4.99
C ALA A 23 20.28 -6.46 -6.45
N ARG A 24 21.28 -7.30 -6.70
CA ARG A 24 21.73 -7.65 -8.06
C ARG A 24 20.69 -8.45 -8.85
N SER A 25 19.92 -9.32 -8.19
CA SER A 25 18.85 -10.08 -8.83
C SER A 25 17.70 -9.15 -9.24
N VAL A 26 17.25 -8.30 -8.31
CA VAL A 26 16.16 -7.34 -8.55
C VAL A 26 16.51 -6.33 -9.64
N ALA A 27 17.73 -5.78 -9.63
CA ALA A 27 18.19 -4.87 -10.68
C ALA A 27 18.18 -5.51 -12.09
N ARG A 28 18.50 -6.80 -12.21
CA ARG A 28 18.46 -7.53 -13.49
C ARG A 28 17.03 -7.74 -13.99
N VAL A 29 16.10 -8.04 -13.09
CA VAL A 29 14.68 -8.21 -13.42
C VAL A 29 14.06 -6.89 -13.86
N ALA A 30 14.32 -5.80 -13.13
CA ALA A 30 13.84 -4.46 -13.48
C ALA A 30 14.37 -4.01 -14.86
N THR A 31 15.65 -4.27 -15.16
CA THR A 31 16.24 -3.93 -16.47
C THR A 31 15.60 -4.75 -17.61
N ALA A 32 15.32 -6.04 -17.39
CA ALA A 32 14.66 -6.88 -18.40
C ALA A 32 13.20 -6.47 -18.65
N TYR A 33 12.52 -5.95 -17.62
CA TYR A 33 11.16 -5.44 -17.71
C TYR A 33 11.10 -4.12 -18.52
N LEU A 34 12.00 -3.18 -18.24
CA LEU A 34 12.14 -1.93 -19.00
C LEU A 34 12.44 -2.17 -20.48
N VAL A 35 13.31 -3.15 -20.80
CA VAL A 35 13.63 -3.51 -22.19
C VAL A 35 12.41 -4.09 -22.93
N LYS A 36 11.57 -4.89 -22.26
CA LYS A 36 10.34 -5.43 -22.86
C LYS A 36 9.31 -4.35 -23.17
N HIS A 37 9.12 -3.38 -22.28
CA HIS A 37 8.23 -2.24 -22.54
C HIS A 37 8.72 -1.40 -23.74
N HIS A 38 10.03 -1.19 -23.84
CA HIS A 38 10.62 -0.44 -24.95
C HIS A 38 10.57 -1.16 -26.31
N MET A 39 10.38 -2.49 -26.33
CA MET A 39 10.20 -3.27 -27.56
C MET A 39 8.73 -3.28 -28.03
N HIS A 40 7.76 -3.10 -27.13
CA HIS A 40 6.33 -3.10 -27.48
C HIS A 40 5.90 -1.77 -28.12
N ASP A 41 6.47 -0.64 -27.67
CA ASP A 41 6.24 0.69 -28.26
C ASP A 41 6.84 0.84 -29.67
N ALA A 42 7.88 0.07 -30.02
CA ALA A 42 8.54 0.16 -31.32
C ALA A 42 7.82 -0.59 -32.45
N MET A 43 6.77 -1.38 -32.17
CA MET A 43 6.10 -2.24 -33.17
C MET A 43 4.77 -1.69 -33.71
N GLN A 44 4.37 -0.46 -33.36
CA GLN A 44 3.10 0.15 -33.84
C GLN A 44 3.26 1.32 -34.82
N GLN A 45 4.44 1.55 -35.40
CA GLN A 45 4.62 2.52 -36.48
C GLN A 45 5.36 1.89 -37.67
N SER A 46 4.64 1.19 -38.57
CA SER A 46 4.99 1.07 -40.00
C SER A 46 4.02 0.16 -40.77
N ALA A 47 3.53 0.67 -41.90
CA ALA A 47 2.82 0.01 -43.04
C ALA A 47 1.34 -0.35 -42.81
N GLY A 48 0.38 -0.04 -43.69
CA GLY A 48 0.41 0.38 -45.09
C GLY A 48 -0.77 -0.27 -45.82
N ASP A 49 -1.63 0.58 -46.40
CA ASP A 49 -2.80 0.44 -47.28
C ASP A 49 -3.06 -0.85 -48.13
N GLU A 50 -4.36 -1.07 -48.39
CA GLU A 50 -5.02 -1.68 -49.57
C GLU A 50 -5.06 -3.24 -49.81
N PHE A 51 -6.27 -3.86 -49.78
CA PHE A 51 -6.95 -4.60 -50.88
C PHE A 51 -8.07 -5.63 -50.49
N LYS A 52 -9.31 -5.35 -50.97
CA LYS A 52 -10.40 -6.22 -51.52
C LYS A 52 -11.19 -7.26 -50.69
N GLU A 53 -12.42 -6.88 -50.36
CA GLU A 53 -13.73 -7.43 -50.83
C GLU A 53 -13.79 -8.85 -51.44
N LYS A 54 -14.48 -9.79 -50.74
CA LYS A 54 -15.61 -10.62 -51.25
C LYS A 54 -16.02 -11.71 -50.26
N LEU A 55 -17.22 -11.63 -49.68
CA LEU A 55 -18.30 -12.61 -49.87
C LEU A 55 -19.61 -12.13 -49.22
N LYS A 56 -20.66 -12.05 -50.05
CA LYS A 56 -22.01 -11.58 -49.70
C LYS A 56 -22.84 -12.66 -48.99
N ASN A 57 -23.60 -12.20 -47.99
CA ASN A 57 -24.98 -12.52 -47.61
C ASN A 57 -25.36 -13.97 -47.31
N VAL A 58 -25.71 -14.25 -46.05
CA VAL A 58 -27.01 -14.87 -45.70
C VAL A 58 -27.54 -14.23 -44.42
N ASP A 59 -28.66 -13.53 -44.58
CA ASP A 59 -29.51 -12.98 -43.55
C ASP A 59 -30.24 -14.12 -42.80
N ARG A 60 -30.06 -14.21 -41.49
CA ARG A 60 -30.93 -14.95 -40.57
C ARG A 60 -31.02 -14.19 -39.27
N GLN A 61 -32.14 -13.49 -39.11
CA GLN A 61 -32.66 -12.99 -37.84
C GLN A 61 -32.42 -14.02 -36.73
N SER A 62 -31.66 -13.61 -35.73
CA SER A 62 -31.56 -14.25 -34.42
C SER A 62 -31.48 -13.09 -33.43
N GLU A 63 -32.48 -13.00 -32.55
CA GLU A 63 -32.47 -12.06 -31.44
C GLU A 63 -31.30 -12.46 -30.53
N SER A 64 -30.15 -11.81 -30.74
CA SER A 64 -28.98 -11.93 -29.90
C SER A 64 -29.03 -10.73 -28.96
N SER A 65 -29.34 -10.97 -27.69
CA SER A 65 -28.96 -10.04 -26.64
C SER A 65 -27.47 -9.78 -26.81
N GLU A 66 -27.13 -8.53 -27.12
CA GLU A 66 -25.75 -8.04 -27.11
C GLU A 66 -25.30 -8.04 -25.65
N ASP A 67 -24.82 -9.20 -25.19
CA ASP A 67 -23.85 -9.24 -24.11
C ASP A 67 -22.61 -8.57 -24.69
N GLU A 68 -22.49 -7.24 -24.51
CA GLU A 68 -21.22 -6.54 -24.73
C GLU A 68 -20.20 -7.18 -23.79
N GLU A 69 -19.49 -8.17 -24.30
CA GLU A 69 -18.31 -8.76 -23.69
C GLU A 69 -17.33 -7.62 -23.46
N PHE A 70 -17.26 -7.15 -22.21
CA PHE A 70 -16.34 -6.10 -21.79
C PHE A 70 -14.91 -6.60 -21.99
N ASP A 71 -14.35 -6.36 -23.18
CA ASP A 71 -12.94 -6.55 -23.55
C ASP A 71 -12.08 -5.37 -23.05
N GLY A 72 -12.49 -4.77 -21.93
CA GLY A 72 -11.78 -3.67 -21.30
C GLY A 72 -10.72 -4.22 -20.35
N VAL A 73 -9.46 -3.87 -20.61
CA VAL A 73 -8.43 -3.99 -19.57
C VAL A 73 -8.82 -3.05 -18.43
N VAL A 74 -9.28 -3.60 -17.31
CA VAL A 74 -9.49 -2.82 -16.07
C VAL A 74 -8.11 -2.52 -15.50
N GLN A 75 -7.65 -1.29 -15.68
CA GLN A 75 -6.47 -0.79 -15.02
C GLN A 75 -6.88 -0.37 -13.59
N ALA A 76 -6.20 -0.94 -12.60
CA ALA A 76 -6.41 -0.66 -11.19
C ALA A 76 -5.07 -0.23 -10.59
N ASP A 77 -4.93 1.08 -10.34
CA ASP A 77 -3.71 1.66 -9.80
C ASP A 77 -3.87 1.87 -8.30
N PHE A 78 -3.12 1.12 -7.51
CA PHE A 78 -3.09 1.28 -6.06
C PHE A 78 -2.15 2.42 -5.67
N ALA A 79 -2.67 3.35 -4.89
CA ALA A 79 -1.94 4.49 -4.38
C ALA A 79 -1.98 4.54 -2.84
N PHE A 80 -0.95 5.16 -2.28
CA PHE A 80 -0.75 5.33 -0.84
C PHE A 80 -1.16 6.75 -0.46
N PHE A 81 -1.97 6.88 0.59
CA PHE A 81 -2.45 8.15 1.08
C PHE A 81 -2.35 8.22 2.60
N ASP A 82 -2.19 9.43 3.13
CA ASP A 82 -2.36 9.68 4.56
C ASP A 82 -3.82 9.37 4.97
N PRO A 83 -4.05 8.72 6.12
CA PRO A 83 -5.38 8.48 6.65
C PRO A 83 -6.14 9.79 6.89
N LYS A 84 -7.40 9.83 6.48
CA LYS A 84 -8.27 11.01 6.65
C LYS A 84 -9.60 10.63 7.30
N PRO A 85 -10.31 11.57 7.94
CA PRO A 85 -11.63 11.31 8.54
C PRO A 85 -12.64 10.67 7.58
N ASP A 86 -12.55 10.98 6.28
CA ASP A 86 -13.41 10.42 5.23
C ASP A 86 -13.24 8.89 5.06
N ASP A 87 -12.12 8.33 5.56
CA ASP A 87 -11.80 6.90 5.49
C ASP A 87 -12.47 6.07 6.60
N PHE A 88 -13.23 6.72 7.48
CA PHE A 88 -13.83 6.11 8.67
C PHE A 88 -14.55 4.80 8.35
N HIS A 89 -15.40 4.78 7.33
CA HIS A 89 -16.20 3.61 7.01
C HIS A 89 -15.36 2.46 6.43
N GLY A 90 -14.38 2.77 5.57
CA GLY A 90 -13.47 1.79 4.99
C GLY A 90 -12.58 1.16 6.05
N VAL A 91 -11.92 1.98 6.86
CA VAL A 91 -11.04 1.51 7.96
C VAL A 91 -11.83 0.74 9.01
N LYS A 92 -13.02 1.23 9.39
CA LYS A 92 -13.89 0.51 10.32
C LYS A 92 -14.26 -0.87 9.80
N THR A 93 -14.58 -0.99 8.51
CA THR A 93 -14.92 -2.26 7.86
C THR A 93 -13.74 -3.24 7.89
N LEU A 94 -12.53 -2.78 7.54
CA LEU A 94 -11.32 -3.60 7.62
C LEU A 94 -11.04 -4.13 9.03
N LEU A 95 -11.30 -3.31 10.05
CA LEU A 95 -11.00 -3.62 11.44
C LEU A 95 -12.16 -4.29 12.22
N GLN A 96 -13.30 -4.60 11.58
CA GLN A 96 -14.45 -5.23 12.24
C GLN A 96 -14.09 -6.53 12.96
N SER A 97 -13.23 -7.35 12.37
CA SER A 97 -12.80 -8.64 12.90
C SER A 97 -11.48 -8.58 13.70
N TYR A 98 -10.92 -7.39 13.92
CA TYR A 98 -9.55 -7.22 14.41
C TYR A 98 -9.29 -7.85 15.79
N LEU A 99 -10.27 -7.79 16.71
CA LEU A 99 -10.22 -8.46 18.02
C LEU A 99 -11.07 -9.74 18.06
N ASN A 100 -11.02 -10.55 17.01
CA ASN A 100 -11.78 -11.81 16.86
C ASN A 100 -13.29 -11.63 17.11
N TYR A 101 -13.89 -10.59 16.52
CA TYR A 101 -15.32 -10.26 16.66
C TYR A 101 -15.78 -9.97 18.10
N LYS A 102 -14.87 -9.71 19.05
CA LYS A 102 -15.22 -9.17 20.37
C LYS A 102 -15.94 -7.83 20.19
N GLN A 103 -16.97 -7.56 21.00
CA GLN A 103 -17.56 -6.22 21.08
C GLN A 103 -16.64 -5.29 21.88
N TRP A 104 -16.26 -4.16 21.27
CA TRP A 104 -15.37 -3.16 21.84
C TRP A 104 -15.62 -1.80 21.16
N ASP A 105 -14.97 -0.75 21.63
CA ASP A 105 -15.03 0.60 21.08
C ASP A 105 -14.25 0.73 19.75
N LEU A 106 -14.69 -0.01 18.73
CA LEU A 106 -14.10 0.02 17.39
C LEU A 106 -14.22 1.41 16.75
N SER A 107 -15.36 2.09 16.91
CA SER A 107 -15.53 3.44 16.35
C SER A 107 -14.50 4.41 16.94
N GLY A 108 -14.37 4.44 18.28
CA GLY A 108 -13.36 5.27 18.93
C GLY A 108 -11.93 4.87 18.59
N PHE A 109 -11.68 3.61 18.26
CA PHE A 109 -10.37 3.17 17.75
C PHE A 109 -10.08 3.72 16.35
N VAL A 110 -11.07 3.70 15.45
CA VAL A 110 -10.94 4.23 14.10
C VAL A 110 -10.78 5.76 14.14
N ASP A 111 -11.58 6.46 14.95
CA ASP A 111 -11.44 7.90 15.14
C ASP A 111 -10.05 8.28 15.65
N LEU A 112 -9.49 7.48 16.56
CA LEU A 112 -8.13 7.66 17.06
C LEU A 112 -7.09 7.45 15.95
N ILE A 113 -7.24 6.42 15.12
CA ILE A 113 -6.34 6.16 13.99
C ILE A 113 -6.39 7.30 12.98
N LEU A 114 -7.57 7.78 12.61
CA LEU A 114 -7.74 8.84 11.60
C LEU A 114 -7.47 10.24 12.15
N GLY A 115 -7.52 10.40 13.47
CA GLY A 115 -7.14 11.64 14.14
C GLY A 115 -5.63 11.86 14.22
N GLN A 116 -4.82 10.83 13.90
CA GLN A 116 -3.38 10.97 13.79
C GLN A 116 -3.03 11.35 12.34
N ILE A 117 -2.34 12.49 12.17
CA ILE A 117 -1.95 12.98 10.84
C ILE A 117 -0.48 12.71 10.51
N THR A 118 0.29 12.18 11.48
CA THR A 118 1.75 12.08 11.38
C THR A 118 2.24 10.68 11.04
N VAL A 119 1.47 9.63 11.38
CA VAL A 119 1.89 8.24 11.21
C VAL A 119 0.73 7.37 10.75
N GLY A 120 0.91 6.73 9.61
CA GLY A 120 -0.02 5.79 9.04
C GLY A 120 -0.25 6.08 7.57
N THR A 121 -0.61 5.03 6.85
CA THR A 121 -0.90 5.06 5.42
C THR A 121 -2.11 4.17 5.15
N VAL A 122 -3.00 4.64 4.28
CA VAL A 122 -4.07 3.84 3.67
C VAL A 122 -3.75 3.56 2.20
N VAL A 123 -4.12 2.36 1.74
CA VAL A 123 -4.02 1.97 0.33
C VAL A 123 -5.41 2.02 -0.29
N LYS A 124 -5.54 2.76 -1.39
CA LYS A 124 -6.78 2.94 -2.16
C LYS A 124 -6.50 2.82 -3.65
N LEU A 125 -7.56 2.73 -4.45
CA LEU A 125 -7.45 2.91 -5.90
C LEU A 125 -7.43 4.40 -6.25
N GLU A 126 -6.56 4.77 -7.18
CA GLU A 126 -6.58 6.11 -7.78
C GLU A 126 -7.87 6.28 -8.60
N ASP A 127 -8.48 7.47 -8.52
CA ASP A 127 -9.76 7.81 -9.17
C ASP A 127 -10.99 6.94 -8.80
N ASP A 128 -10.98 6.29 -7.64
CA ASP A 128 -12.14 5.55 -7.12
C ASP A 128 -13.21 6.46 -6.51
N GLU A 129 -14.40 6.47 -7.11
CA GLU A 129 -15.56 7.24 -6.62
C GLU A 129 -16.05 6.75 -5.26
N ASP A 130 -15.89 5.46 -4.96
CA ASP A 130 -16.36 4.83 -3.72
C ASP A 130 -15.37 5.03 -2.55
N ASN A 131 -14.18 5.60 -2.81
CA ASN A 131 -13.09 5.81 -1.84
C ASN A 131 -12.82 4.54 -1.00
N GLY A 132 -12.75 3.40 -1.67
CA GLY A 132 -12.54 2.09 -1.07
C GLY A 132 -11.16 1.98 -0.42
N VAL A 133 -11.13 1.61 0.87
CA VAL A 133 -9.89 1.36 1.60
C VAL A 133 -9.55 -0.13 1.55
N PHE A 134 -8.41 -0.46 0.95
CA PHE A 134 -7.94 -1.84 0.77
C PHE A 134 -6.93 -2.25 1.85
N SER A 135 -6.21 -1.29 2.43
CA SER A 135 -5.33 -1.52 3.55
C SER A 135 -5.19 -0.28 4.41
N ILE A 136 -4.91 -0.51 5.69
CA ILE A 136 -4.48 0.48 6.65
C ILE A 136 -3.26 -0.07 7.37
N ILE A 137 -2.22 0.75 7.49
CA ILE A 137 -1.10 0.52 8.39
C ILE A 137 -0.88 1.79 9.23
N THR A 138 -0.63 1.64 10.52
CA THR A 138 -0.30 2.77 11.41
C THR A 138 0.35 2.28 12.71
N ALA A 139 0.98 3.18 13.45
CA ALA A 139 1.55 2.90 14.76
C ALA A 139 1.04 3.89 15.82
N LEU A 140 0.46 3.36 16.90
CA LEU A 140 -0.13 4.15 17.99
C LEU A 140 0.71 4.09 19.25
N ASN A 141 1.14 5.22 19.81
CA ASN A 141 1.80 5.22 21.11
C ASN A 141 0.79 4.88 22.24
N LEU A 142 1.02 3.75 22.94
CA LEU A 142 0.12 3.25 23.99
C LEU A 142 0.09 4.11 25.25
N GLY A 143 1.11 4.94 25.46
CA GLY A 143 1.20 5.88 26.56
C GLY A 143 0.44 7.17 26.29
N ARG A 144 0.52 7.68 25.05
CA ARG A 144 -0.22 8.86 24.57
C ARG A 144 -1.73 8.64 24.64
N TYR A 145 -2.19 7.47 24.20
CA TYR A 145 -3.61 7.15 24.11
C TYR A 145 -4.16 6.29 25.25
N LYS A 146 -3.41 6.17 26.37
CA LYS A 146 -3.76 5.29 27.49
C LYS A 146 -5.17 5.51 28.06
N ASP A 147 -5.68 6.74 28.01
CA ASP A 147 -6.95 7.14 28.61
C ASP A 147 -8.15 6.91 27.67
N HIS A 148 -7.91 6.43 26.45
CA HIS A 148 -8.98 6.10 25.51
C HIS A 148 -9.58 4.72 25.82
N LYS A 149 -10.91 4.64 25.76
CA LYS A 149 -11.66 3.41 26.05
C LYS A 149 -11.22 2.25 25.16
N CYS A 150 -11.10 2.48 23.85
CA CYS A 150 -10.65 1.49 22.88
C CYS A 150 -9.28 0.88 23.22
N ILE A 151 -8.33 1.70 23.69
CA ILE A 151 -6.99 1.25 24.10
C ILE A 151 -7.05 0.43 25.38
N THR A 152 -7.88 0.83 26.34
CA THR A 152 -8.09 0.05 27.57
C THR A 152 -8.67 -1.33 27.26
N GLU A 153 -9.73 -1.40 26.45
CA GLU A 153 -10.38 -2.66 26.06
C GLU A 153 -9.48 -3.58 25.23
N LEU A 154 -8.59 -3.00 24.41
CA LEU A 154 -7.56 -3.71 23.66
C LEU A 154 -6.50 -4.31 24.59
N LYS A 155 -6.01 -3.53 25.57
CA LYS A 155 -5.06 -4.03 26.58
C LYS A 155 -5.65 -5.20 27.36
N GLU A 156 -6.88 -5.08 27.81
CA GLU A 156 -7.60 -6.17 28.49
C GLU A 156 -7.76 -7.39 27.60
N PHE A 157 -8.11 -7.21 26.33
CA PHE A 157 -8.21 -8.31 25.37
C PHE A 157 -6.87 -9.06 25.24
N LEU A 158 -5.77 -8.35 25.02
CA LEU A 158 -4.43 -8.96 24.89
C LEU A 158 -4.02 -9.73 26.16
N LEU A 159 -4.35 -9.21 27.34
CA LEU A 159 -4.07 -9.88 28.61
C LEU A 159 -4.94 -11.14 28.80
N ASN A 160 -6.16 -11.15 28.30
CA ASN A 160 -7.08 -12.29 28.42
C ASN A 160 -6.71 -13.45 27.51
N ILE A 161 -6.19 -13.16 26.30
CA ILE A 161 -5.75 -14.20 25.36
C ILE A 161 -4.35 -14.76 25.69
N CYS A 162 -3.56 -14.04 26.50
CA CYS A 162 -2.23 -14.48 26.90
C CYS A 162 -2.31 -15.52 28.03
N HIS A 163 -2.22 -16.80 27.69
CA HIS A 163 -2.23 -17.90 28.67
C HIS A 163 -0.83 -18.32 29.16
N GLU A 164 0.23 -17.82 28.53
CA GLU A 164 1.61 -18.15 28.89
C GLU A 164 2.07 -17.39 30.15
N LYS A 165 2.23 -18.13 31.24
CA LYS A 165 2.63 -17.56 32.55
C LYS A 165 3.98 -16.84 32.52
N ASP A 166 4.90 -17.27 31.66
CA ASP A 166 6.24 -16.69 31.55
C ASP A 166 6.24 -15.36 30.78
N LYS A 167 5.25 -15.13 29.91
CA LYS A 167 5.15 -13.92 29.06
C LYS A 167 4.17 -12.89 29.60
N ILE A 168 3.14 -13.31 30.33
CA ILE A 168 2.07 -12.41 30.81
C ILE A 168 2.61 -11.29 31.72
N GLY A 169 3.66 -11.57 32.51
CA GLY A 169 4.32 -10.55 33.34
C GLY A 169 4.96 -9.44 32.50
N ASN A 170 5.71 -9.82 31.47
CA ASN A 170 6.34 -8.86 30.55
C ASN A 170 5.29 -8.07 29.76
N LEU A 171 4.24 -8.74 29.28
CA LEU A 171 3.15 -8.07 28.57
C LEU A 171 2.45 -7.03 29.46
N ARG A 172 2.21 -7.35 30.73
CA ARG A 172 1.65 -6.38 31.70
C ARG A 172 2.57 -5.17 31.91
N SER A 173 3.90 -5.38 31.92
CA SER A 173 4.86 -4.27 32.01
C SER A 173 4.77 -3.36 30.78
N LEU A 174 4.81 -3.95 29.58
CA LEU A 174 4.75 -3.24 28.29
C LEU A 174 3.44 -2.45 28.11
N LEU A 175 2.30 -3.04 28.48
CA LEU A 175 1.00 -2.38 28.35
C LEU A 175 0.70 -1.38 29.49
N GLY A 176 1.49 -1.44 30.58
CA GLY A 176 1.32 -0.64 31.79
C GLY A 176 2.42 0.39 31.96
N VAL A 177 3.44 0.04 32.76
CA VAL A 177 4.50 0.95 33.21
C VAL A 177 5.33 1.49 32.03
N GLU A 178 5.60 0.63 31.05
CA GLU A 178 6.44 0.96 29.90
C GLU A 178 5.65 1.49 28.70
N ALA A 179 4.33 1.64 28.81
CA ALA A 179 3.45 1.97 27.69
C ALA A 179 3.83 3.25 26.93
N GLN A 180 4.50 4.20 27.60
CA GLN A 180 5.00 5.44 26.98
C GLN A 180 6.05 5.20 25.88
N LYS A 181 6.72 4.04 25.90
CA LYS A 181 7.77 3.66 24.94
C LYS A 181 7.31 2.55 23.99
N VAL A 182 6.02 2.23 23.98
CA VAL A 182 5.45 1.11 23.23
C VAL A 182 4.51 1.63 22.16
N GLY A 183 4.87 1.39 20.91
CA GLY A 183 4.00 1.57 19.75
C GLY A 183 3.17 0.31 19.49
N LEU A 184 1.86 0.47 19.34
CA LEU A 184 0.95 -0.54 18.83
C LEU A 184 0.89 -0.42 17.31
N LEU A 185 1.47 -1.37 16.61
CA LEU A 185 1.32 -1.51 15.16
C LEU A 185 -0.07 -2.05 14.84
N VAL A 186 -0.84 -1.28 14.08
CA VAL A 186 -2.13 -1.68 13.51
C VAL A 186 -1.89 -1.87 12.02
N SER A 187 -2.06 -3.10 11.54
CA SER A 187 -1.87 -3.46 10.14
C SER A 187 -2.99 -4.38 9.71
N GLN A 188 -3.72 -4.00 8.67
CA GLN A 188 -4.79 -4.78 8.10
C GLN A 188 -4.89 -4.53 6.60
N CYS A 189 -5.13 -5.59 5.83
CA CYS A 189 -5.36 -5.52 4.40
C CYS A 189 -6.45 -6.51 3.98
N VAL A 190 -7.08 -6.25 2.84
CA VAL A 190 -7.92 -7.25 2.19
C VAL A 190 -7.06 -8.40 1.67
N VAL A 191 -7.63 -9.61 1.65
CA VAL A 191 -6.92 -10.82 1.21
C VAL A 191 -6.47 -10.79 -0.25
N ASN A 192 -7.09 -9.93 -1.06
CA ASN A 192 -6.80 -9.80 -2.49
C ASN A 192 -5.81 -8.67 -2.81
N LEU A 193 -5.24 -8.01 -1.79
CA LEU A 193 -4.25 -6.96 -2.03
C LEU A 193 -2.96 -7.59 -2.60
N PRO A 194 -2.39 -7.06 -3.70
CA PRO A 194 -1.12 -7.54 -4.23
C PRO A 194 -0.01 -7.50 -3.17
N PRO A 195 0.68 -8.62 -2.89
CA PRO A 195 1.69 -8.69 -1.83
C PRO A 195 2.90 -7.79 -2.10
N GLU A 196 3.13 -7.40 -3.35
CA GLU A 196 4.20 -6.49 -3.77
C GLU A 196 4.05 -5.08 -3.17
N LEU A 197 2.83 -4.69 -2.75
CA LEU A 197 2.58 -3.42 -2.08
C LEU A 197 3.02 -3.41 -0.62
N LEU A 198 3.18 -4.58 0.01
CA LEU A 198 3.48 -4.66 1.44
C LEU A 198 4.88 -4.12 1.79
N PRO A 199 5.99 -4.52 1.13
CA PRO A 199 7.31 -3.99 1.47
C PRO A 199 7.39 -2.45 1.48
N PRO A 200 7.00 -1.73 0.40
CA PRO A 200 7.05 -0.27 0.43
C PRO A 200 6.08 0.36 1.44
N LEU A 201 4.95 -0.30 1.74
CA LEU A 201 4.01 0.14 2.78
C LEU A 201 4.63 0.14 4.18
N TYR A 202 5.41 -0.90 4.52
CA TYR A 202 6.11 -0.96 5.80
C TYR A 202 7.31 -0.01 5.84
N ASP A 203 8.06 0.12 4.75
CA ASP A 203 9.18 1.06 4.67
C ASP A 203 8.69 2.50 4.91
N ALA A 204 7.58 2.90 4.27
CA ALA A 204 6.95 4.20 4.48
C ALA A 204 6.54 4.43 5.94
N LEU A 205 5.92 3.43 6.59
CA LEU A 205 5.55 3.54 8.00
C LEU A 205 6.77 3.78 8.91
N PHE A 206 7.89 3.10 8.66
CA PHE A 206 9.10 3.30 9.48
C PHE A 206 9.69 4.70 9.29
N ASP A 207 9.66 5.23 8.07
CA ASP A 207 10.06 6.61 7.79
C ASP A 207 9.13 7.61 8.51
N GLU A 208 7.81 7.42 8.43
CA GLU A 208 6.81 8.22 9.13
C GLU A 208 7.01 8.21 10.66
N ILE A 209 7.29 7.05 11.24
CA ILE A 209 7.59 6.92 12.68
C ILE A 209 8.87 7.71 13.01
N SER A 210 9.92 7.61 12.19
CA SER A 210 11.16 8.36 12.40
C SER A 210 10.90 9.86 12.40
N TRP A 211 10.19 10.37 11.40
CA TRP A 211 9.84 11.78 11.31
C TRP A 211 8.96 12.23 12.48
N ALA A 212 7.97 11.44 12.87
CA ALA A 212 7.11 11.75 14.00
C ALA A 212 7.87 11.81 15.33
N THR A 213 8.90 10.97 15.53
CA THR A 213 9.74 11.03 16.74
C THR A 213 10.70 12.21 16.76
N GLU A 214 11.09 12.75 15.59
CA GLU A 214 11.89 13.97 15.49
C GLU A 214 11.04 15.22 15.79
N ASP A 215 9.80 15.25 15.30
CA ASP A 215 8.89 16.39 15.43
C ASP A 215 8.10 16.42 16.75
N ASP A 216 7.71 15.27 17.30
CA ASP A 216 6.96 15.13 18.55
C ASP A 216 7.69 14.18 19.51
N VAL A 217 8.35 14.77 20.52
CA VAL A 217 9.08 14.04 21.60
C VAL A 217 8.17 13.09 22.41
N ARG A 218 6.86 13.10 22.17
CA ARG A 218 5.86 12.26 22.83
C ARG A 218 5.43 11.04 22.01
N PHE A 219 5.99 10.84 20.81
CA PHE A 219 5.78 9.63 20.02
C PHE A 219 6.63 8.44 20.50
#